data_AF-A0A3N2MBA5-F1
#
_entry.id   AF-A0A3N2MBA5-F1
#
_cell.length_a   1.000
_cell.length_b   1.000
_cell.length_c   1.000
_cell.angle_alpha   90.00
_cell.angle_beta   90.00
_cell.angle_gamma   90.00
#
_symmetry.space_group_name_H-M   'P 1'
#
loop_
_entity.id
_entity.type
_entity.pdbx_description
1 polymer ?
#
loop_
_entity_poly.entity_id
_entity_poly.type
_entity_poly.pdbx_seq_one_letter_code
_entity_poly.pdbx_strand_id
1 'polypeptide(L)'
;MGQTDSYVPETSKIEHIIPQNAFADTDALGRMDYHNLVVCCPGSVKRIPGISIEKSMHCDSRKKNRMIHFSPLSSDIEKTLSYITNTKDPRAGAIISSDETIMTEIGGCGDKCYNSNDNILNLNHPTLRESRISVVKGIIQSMKIREKKNKVTIEWLEKILRQYENKTIPYSYVSPLDGTQKTYEAYMEFRGIAIYYLTKKIRSLSKQKLS
;
A
#
# COMPACT_ATOMS: atom_id res chain seq x y z
N MET A 1 42.76 1.57 -2.60
CA MET A 1 41.67 1.37 -1.62
C MET A 1 40.42 1.98 -2.23
N GLY A 2 39.50 1.15 -2.72
CA GLY A 2 38.26 1.63 -3.36
C GLY A 2 37.35 2.23 -2.30
N GLN A 3 36.88 3.46 -2.53
CA GLN A 3 35.78 4.04 -1.78
C GLN A 3 34.58 3.10 -1.90
N THR A 4 34.17 2.51 -0.77
CA THR A 4 32.85 1.91 -0.68
C THR A 4 31.86 3.07 -0.67
N ASP A 5 31.30 3.39 -1.84
CA ASP A 5 30.12 4.24 -1.91
C ASP A 5 29.10 3.68 -0.93
N SER A 6 28.88 4.38 0.17
CA SER A 6 27.92 3.98 1.18
C SER A 6 26.55 4.12 0.55
N TYR A 7 25.99 3.03 0.04
CA TYR A 7 24.63 2.98 -0.49
C TYR A 7 23.67 3.54 0.56
N VAL A 8 23.17 4.75 0.32
CA VAL A 8 22.06 5.32 1.09
C VAL A 8 20.79 4.72 0.51
N PRO A 9 20.02 3.92 1.26
CA PRO A 9 18.78 3.36 0.74
C PRO A 9 17.85 4.51 0.38
N GLU A 10 17.42 4.57 -0.88
CA GLU A 10 16.37 5.50 -1.29
C GLU A 10 15.15 5.29 -0.40
N THR A 11 14.63 6.38 0.19
CA THR A 11 13.47 6.31 1.07
C THR A 11 12.15 6.32 0.29
N SER A 12 12.20 6.76 -0.96
CA SER A 12 11.09 6.80 -1.93
C SER A 12 11.65 6.96 -3.35
N LYS A 13 10.84 6.64 -4.35
CA LYS A 13 11.14 6.80 -5.78
C LYS A 13 10.01 7.55 -6.47
N ILE A 14 10.30 8.27 -7.55
CA ILE A 14 9.28 8.80 -8.46
C ILE A 14 9.18 7.82 -9.63
N GLU A 15 7.98 7.34 -9.92
CA GLU A 15 7.71 6.40 -10.99
C GLU A 15 6.64 6.92 -11.94
N HIS A 16 6.72 6.51 -13.20
CA HIS A 16 5.72 6.80 -14.21
C HIS A 16 4.61 5.74 -14.27
N ILE A 17 3.33 6.16 -14.25
CA ILE A 17 2.19 5.24 -14.44
C ILE A 17 2.27 4.59 -15.84
N ILE A 18 2.38 5.43 -16.87
CA ILE A 18 2.72 5.09 -18.25
C ILE A 18 4.25 5.11 -18.38
N PRO A 19 4.90 3.97 -18.66
CA PRO A 19 6.36 3.87 -18.72
C PRO A 19 7.02 4.89 -19.66
N GLN A 20 8.21 5.39 -19.29
CA GLN A 20 8.94 6.40 -20.09
C GLN A 20 9.24 5.95 -21.53
N ASN A 21 9.49 4.64 -21.72
CA ASN A 21 9.76 4.05 -23.03
C ASN A 21 8.51 3.90 -23.91
N ALA A 22 7.31 4.16 -23.37
CA ALA A 22 6.09 4.26 -24.17
C ALA A 22 5.99 5.61 -24.90
N PHE A 23 6.78 6.61 -24.50
CA PHE A 23 6.86 7.91 -25.17
C PHE A 23 8.05 7.94 -26.13
N ALA A 24 7.81 8.40 -27.36
CA ALA A 24 8.87 8.69 -28.32
C ALA A 24 9.85 9.71 -27.74
N ASP A 25 11.12 9.68 -28.17
CA ASP A 25 12.17 10.57 -27.66
C ASP A 25 11.87 12.06 -27.84
N THR A 26 11.00 12.39 -28.79
CA THR A 26 10.54 13.76 -29.08
C THR A 26 9.43 14.25 -28.16
N ASP A 27 8.81 13.38 -27.35
CA ASP A 27 7.69 13.73 -26.48
C ASP A 27 8.17 14.02 -25.04
N ALA A 28 8.93 15.10 -24.89
CA ALA A 28 9.40 15.57 -23.60
C ALA A 28 8.27 15.99 -22.66
N LEU A 29 7.12 16.40 -23.22
CA LEU A 29 5.95 16.82 -22.44
C LEU A 29 5.25 15.60 -21.81
N GLY A 30 5.07 14.50 -22.54
CA GLY A 30 4.53 13.25 -21.99
C GLY A 30 5.39 12.64 -20.88
N ARG A 31 6.72 12.80 -20.98
CA ARG A 31 7.68 12.31 -19.96
C ARG A 31 7.66 13.10 -18.65
N MET A 32 7.21 14.35 -18.66
CA MET A 32 7.15 15.24 -17.50
C MET A 32 5.71 15.62 -17.10
N ASP A 33 4.71 14.86 -17.55
CA ASP A 33 3.34 15.04 -17.09
C ASP A 33 3.21 14.61 -15.63
N TYR A 34 2.93 15.55 -14.73
CA TYR A 34 2.73 15.27 -13.31
C TYR A 34 1.54 14.35 -13.02
N HIS A 35 0.55 14.22 -13.92
CA HIS A 35 -0.52 13.22 -13.80
C HIS A 35 -0.03 11.81 -14.08
N ASN A 36 1.17 11.68 -14.65
CA ASN A 36 1.84 10.42 -14.90
C ASN A 36 2.88 10.08 -13.80
N LEU A 37 3.20 11.00 -12.88
CA LEU A 37 4.25 10.82 -11.88
C LEU A 37 3.68 10.50 -10.50
N VAL A 38 4.13 9.38 -9.92
CA VAL A 38 3.71 8.94 -8.58
C VAL A 38 4.92 8.66 -7.68
N VAL A 39 4.83 9.09 -6.43
CA VAL A 39 5.81 8.73 -5.42
C VAL A 39 5.52 7.31 -4.93
N CYS A 40 6.49 6.42 -5.11
CA CYS A 40 6.43 5.03 -4.71
C CYS A 40 7.41 4.73 -3.55
N CYS A 41 7.11 3.66 -2.80
CA CYS A 41 8.08 3.09 -1.88
C CYS A 41 9.33 2.60 -2.66
N PRO A 42 10.48 2.39 -2.01
CA PRO A 42 11.71 1.88 -2.67
C PRO A 42 11.55 0.51 -3.32
N GLY A 43 10.44 -0.18 -3.07
CA GLY A 43 10.02 -1.34 -3.84
C GLY A 43 10.78 -2.63 -3.53
N SER A 44 11.48 -2.67 -2.40
CA SER A 44 12.06 -3.89 -1.85
C SER A 44 11.83 -3.95 -0.34
N VAL A 45 11.21 -5.03 0.14
CA VAL A 45 11.32 -5.42 1.55
C VAL A 45 12.72 -5.98 1.82
N LYS A 46 13.17 -5.95 3.08
CA LYS A 46 14.47 -6.53 3.50
C LYS A 46 14.69 -7.87 2.80
N ARG A 47 15.90 -8.10 2.26
CA ARG A 47 16.31 -9.36 1.62
C ARG A 47 15.87 -10.53 2.50
N ILE A 48 15.00 -11.38 1.96
CA ILE A 48 14.63 -12.64 2.59
C ILE A 48 15.63 -13.70 2.11
N PRO A 49 16.40 -14.35 3.01
CA PRO A 49 17.30 -15.42 2.62
C PRO A 49 16.57 -16.51 1.83
N GLY A 50 17.14 -16.94 0.71
CA GLY A 50 16.54 -17.96 -0.16
C GLY A 50 15.50 -17.45 -1.17
N ILE A 51 15.14 -16.16 -1.16
CA ILE A 51 14.28 -15.54 -2.17
C ILE A 51 15.12 -14.63 -3.07
N SER A 52 14.96 -14.74 -4.39
CA SER A 52 15.64 -13.85 -5.34
C SER A 52 15.21 -12.40 -5.13
N ILE A 53 16.11 -11.46 -5.40
CA ILE A 53 15.83 -10.01 -5.31
C ILE A 53 14.55 -9.67 -6.08
N GLU A 54 14.42 -10.20 -7.30
CA GLU A 54 13.26 -9.94 -8.16
C GLU A 54 11.92 -10.39 -7.58
N LYS A 55 11.92 -11.45 -6.75
CA LYS A 55 10.71 -11.93 -6.09
C LYS A 55 10.37 -11.03 -4.90
N SER A 56 11.36 -10.56 -4.16
CA SER A 56 11.16 -9.59 -3.07
C SER A 56 10.77 -8.18 -3.51
N MET A 57 10.84 -7.89 -4.82
CA MET A 57 10.45 -6.60 -5.39
C MET A 57 8.93 -6.44 -5.45
N HIS A 58 8.45 -5.24 -5.17
CA HIS A 58 7.05 -4.84 -5.24
C HIS A 58 6.92 -3.38 -5.68
N CYS A 59 5.69 -2.96 -5.94
CA CYS A 59 5.33 -1.63 -6.46
C CYS A 59 6.11 -1.34 -7.75
N ASP A 60 6.70 -0.15 -7.82
CA ASP A 60 7.53 0.32 -8.92
C ASP A 60 8.70 -0.63 -9.26
N SER A 61 9.52 -1.00 -8.27
CA SER A 61 10.70 -1.85 -8.50
C SER A 61 10.35 -3.20 -9.18
N ARG A 62 9.11 -3.67 -9.06
CA ARG A 62 8.60 -4.83 -9.80
C ARG A 62 7.96 -4.46 -11.15
N LYS A 63 7.26 -3.33 -11.24
CA LYS A 63 6.64 -2.82 -12.48
C LYS A 63 7.67 -2.70 -13.60
N LYS A 64 8.82 -2.07 -13.33
CA LYS A 64 9.83 -1.72 -14.36
C LYS A 64 9.13 -0.97 -15.52
N ASN A 65 9.52 -1.25 -16.77
CA ASN A 65 8.92 -0.66 -17.97
C ASN A 65 7.58 -1.29 -18.39
N ARG A 66 6.91 -2.06 -17.52
CA ARG A 66 5.60 -2.65 -17.85
C ARG A 66 4.49 -1.63 -17.63
N MET A 67 3.53 -1.62 -18.55
CA MET A 67 2.33 -0.80 -18.46
C MET A 67 1.34 -1.45 -17.50
N ILE A 68 0.74 -0.65 -16.60
CA ILE A 68 -0.45 -1.04 -15.84
C ILE A 68 -1.69 -0.47 -16.54
N HIS A 69 -2.79 -1.19 -16.52
CA HIS A 69 -4.03 -0.81 -17.22
C HIS A 69 -4.99 -0.02 -16.34
N PHE A 70 -4.47 0.56 -15.26
CA PHE A 70 -5.22 1.45 -14.38
C PHE A 70 -4.36 2.59 -13.87
N SER A 71 -5.00 3.70 -13.53
CA SER A 71 -4.36 4.80 -12.83
C SER A 71 -4.66 4.74 -11.33
N PRO A 72 -3.64 4.68 -10.45
CA PRO A 72 -3.83 4.79 -9.01
C PRO A 72 -4.36 6.17 -8.58
N LEU A 73 -4.37 7.16 -9.48
CA LEU A 73 -4.91 8.50 -9.25
C LEU A 73 -6.40 8.62 -9.61
N SER A 74 -6.98 7.60 -10.24
CA SER A 74 -8.40 7.61 -10.62
C SER A 74 -9.27 7.21 -9.43
N SER A 75 -10.25 8.05 -9.08
CA SER A 75 -11.23 7.71 -8.03
C SER A 75 -12.09 6.48 -8.35
N ASP A 76 -12.18 6.07 -9.61
CA ASP A 76 -12.96 4.89 -10.01
C ASP A 76 -12.32 3.59 -9.55
N ILE A 77 -10.98 3.54 -9.42
CA ILE A 77 -10.32 2.33 -8.92
C ILE A 77 -10.61 2.07 -7.45
N GLU A 78 -10.82 3.13 -6.66
CA GLU A 78 -11.13 2.97 -5.24
C GLU A 78 -12.43 2.17 -5.03
N LYS A 79 -13.36 2.22 -5.99
CA LYS A 79 -14.63 1.49 -5.96
C LYS A 79 -14.45 -0.01 -6.25
N THR A 80 -13.41 -0.39 -6.99
CA THR A 80 -13.13 -1.79 -7.34
C THR A 80 -12.28 -2.47 -6.28
N LEU A 81 -11.43 -1.72 -5.59
CA LEU A 81 -10.50 -2.24 -4.59
C LEU A 81 -11.17 -2.50 -3.23
N SER A 82 -10.78 -3.60 -2.60
CA SER A 82 -11.12 -3.90 -1.21
C SER A 82 -10.05 -4.75 -0.53
N TYR A 83 -10.20 -5.01 0.77
CA TYR A 83 -9.24 -5.80 1.54
C TYR A 83 -9.86 -7.07 2.14
N ILE A 84 -9.05 -8.13 2.21
CA ILE A 84 -9.38 -9.33 3.00
C ILE A 84 -8.97 -9.09 4.45
N THR A 85 -9.92 -8.70 5.29
CA THR A 85 -9.68 -8.35 6.70
C THR A 85 -9.99 -9.47 7.69
N ASN A 86 -10.51 -10.60 7.23
CA ASN A 86 -10.74 -11.76 8.10
C ASN A 86 -9.38 -12.37 8.48
N THR A 87 -8.99 -12.26 9.74
CA THR A 87 -7.69 -12.73 10.23
C THR A 87 -7.51 -14.25 10.18
N LYS A 88 -8.58 -15.01 9.93
CA LYS A 88 -8.54 -16.47 9.74
C LYS A 88 -8.43 -16.90 8.28
N ASP A 89 -8.62 -15.99 7.32
CA ASP A 89 -8.48 -16.31 5.90
C ASP A 89 -6.98 -16.47 5.55
N PRO A 90 -6.55 -17.53 4.85
CA PRO A 90 -5.16 -17.69 4.42
C PRO A 90 -4.67 -16.55 3.52
N ARG A 91 -5.59 -15.78 2.93
CA ARG A 91 -5.34 -14.61 2.07
C ARG A 91 -5.42 -13.28 2.83
N ALA A 92 -5.53 -13.32 4.16
CA ALA A 92 -5.68 -12.13 4.99
C ALA A 92 -4.60 -11.06 4.67
N GLY A 93 -5.04 -9.80 4.73
CA GLY A 93 -4.22 -8.63 4.42
C GLY A 93 -4.14 -8.31 2.93
N ALA A 94 -4.57 -9.19 2.01
CA ALA A 94 -4.52 -8.93 0.57
C ALA A 94 -5.48 -7.82 0.11
N ILE A 95 -5.09 -7.12 -0.96
CA ILE A 95 -5.95 -6.25 -1.75
C ILE A 95 -6.62 -7.16 -2.79
N ILE A 96 -7.91 -7.01 -2.97
CA ILE A 96 -8.67 -7.64 -4.05
C ILE A 96 -9.33 -6.55 -4.88
N SER A 97 -9.54 -6.83 -6.16
CA SER A 97 -10.33 -5.99 -7.04
C SER A 97 -11.55 -6.77 -7.56
N SER A 98 -12.66 -6.08 -7.79
CA SER A 98 -13.78 -6.62 -8.57
C SER A 98 -13.49 -6.65 -10.07
N ASP A 99 -12.44 -5.94 -10.51
CA ASP A 99 -11.94 -5.94 -11.88
C ASP A 99 -10.79 -6.96 -12.02
N GLU A 100 -10.92 -7.89 -12.95
CA GLU A 100 -9.99 -9.00 -13.14
C GLU A 100 -8.61 -8.57 -13.66
N THR A 101 -8.56 -7.57 -14.53
CA THR A 101 -7.32 -7.00 -15.05
C THR A 101 -6.54 -6.37 -13.90
N ILE A 102 -7.19 -5.49 -13.13
CA ILE A 102 -6.60 -4.86 -11.95
C ILE A 102 -6.16 -5.93 -10.95
N MET A 103 -7.01 -6.92 -10.67
CA MET A 103 -6.72 -8.01 -9.73
C MET A 103 -5.45 -8.79 -10.12
N THR A 104 -5.24 -9.00 -11.41
CA THR A 104 -4.07 -9.69 -11.95
C THR A 104 -2.82 -8.82 -11.79
N GLU A 105 -2.89 -7.55 -12.19
CA GLU A 105 -1.75 -6.62 -12.17
C GLU A 105 -1.25 -6.28 -10.76
N ILE A 106 -2.14 -6.22 -9.76
CA ILE A 106 -1.74 -6.04 -8.36
C ILE A 106 -1.08 -7.29 -7.76
N GLY A 107 -1.19 -8.44 -8.42
CA GLY A 107 -0.52 -9.70 -8.06
C GLY A 107 -1.41 -10.82 -7.52
N GLY A 108 -2.74 -10.68 -7.61
CA GLY A 108 -3.69 -11.71 -7.17
C GLY A 108 -3.62 -12.03 -5.67
N CYS A 109 -4.27 -13.11 -5.24
CA CYS A 109 -4.33 -13.51 -3.82
C CYS A 109 -3.79 -14.91 -3.50
N GLY A 110 -3.39 -15.68 -4.52
CA GLY A 110 -2.86 -17.03 -4.35
C GLY A 110 -1.35 -17.09 -4.59
N ASP A 111 -0.69 -18.11 -4.02
CA ASP A 111 0.76 -18.32 -4.16
C ASP A 111 1.20 -18.52 -5.63
N LYS A 112 0.29 -19.02 -6.48
CA LYS A 112 0.52 -19.16 -7.93
C LYS A 112 0.49 -17.81 -8.66
N CYS A 113 -0.31 -16.84 -8.19
CA CYS A 113 -0.44 -15.52 -8.80
C CYS A 113 0.84 -14.69 -8.64
N TYR A 114 1.60 -14.95 -7.57
CA TYR A 114 2.86 -14.27 -7.27
C TYR A 114 3.90 -14.40 -8.39
N ASN A 115 3.90 -15.53 -9.11
CA ASN A 115 4.85 -15.81 -10.19
C ASN A 115 4.27 -15.61 -11.60
N SER A 116 3.07 -15.03 -11.74
CA SER A 116 2.53 -14.74 -13.08
C SER A 116 3.31 -13.61 -13.74
N ASN A 117 3.51 -13.69 -15.07
CA ASN A 117 4.05 -12.58 -15.86
C ASN A 117 3.14 -11.35 -15.84
N ASP A 118 1.86 -11.56 -15.56
CA ASP A 118 0.84 -10.52 -15.47
C ASP A 118 0.75 -9.92 -14.05
N ASN A 119 1.53 -10.44 -13.10
CA ASN A 119 1.75 -9.78 -11.80
C ASN A 119 2.74 -8.62 -11.99
N ILE A 120 2.20 -7.42 -12.19
CA ILE A 120 2.98 -6.23 -12.50
C ILE A 120 3.55 -5.59 -11.23
N LEU A 121 2.69 -5.32 -10.25
CA LEU A 121 3.04 -4.54 -9.06
C LEU A 121 3.41 -5.40 -7.85
N ASN A 122 2.99 -6.66 -7.79
CA ASN A 122 3.24 -7.56 -6.66
C ASN A 122 2.85 -6.95 -5.28
N LEU A 123 1.77 -6.18 -5.24
CA LEU A 123 1.32 -5.49 -4.03
C LEU A 123 0.90 -6.49 -2.95
N ASN A 124 0.44 -7.67 -3.34
CA ASN A 124 0.08 -8.76 -2.43
C ASN A 124 1.23 -9.68 -2.04
N HIS A 125 2.47 -9.20 -2.12
CA HIS A 125 3.63 -9.86 -1.53
C HIS A 125 3.34 -10.27 -0.06
N PRO A 126 3.73 -11.49 0.38
CA PRO A 126 3.43 -12.01 1.72
C PRO A 126 3.74 -11.03 2.86
N THR A 127 4.93 -10.42 2.86
CA THR A 127 5.32 -9.42 3.86
C THR A 127 4.39 -8.20 3.89
N LEU A 128 3.94 -7.69 2.73
CA LEU A 128 3.01 -6.55 2.68
C LEU A 128 1.63 -6.96 3.22
N ARG A 129 1.19 -8.18 2.95
CA ARG A 129 -0.06 -8.73 3.49
C ARG A 129 0.03 -8.90 5.01
N GLU A 130 1.14 -9.41 5.51
CA GLU A 130 1.41 -9.56 6.95
C GLU A 130 1.43 -8.23 7.67
N SER A 131 2.09 -7.21 7.12
CA SER A 131 2.07 -5.85 7.67
C SER A 131 0.65 -5.29 7.71
N ARG A 132 -0.10 -5.41 6.60
CA ARG A 132 -1.50 -4.96 6.51
C ARG A 132 -2.40 -5.65 7.53
N ILE A 133 -2.34 -6.98 7.64
CA ILE A 133 -3.20 -7.70 8.59
C ILE A 133 -2.79 -7.46 10.04
N SER A 134 -1.53 -7.14 10.32
CA SER A 134 -1.07 -6.78 11.66
C SER A 134 -1.75 -5.51 12.18
N VAL A 135 -2.02 -4.53 11.32
CA VAL A 135 -2.83 -3.35 11.67
C VAL A 135 -4.24 -3.75 12.13
N VAL A 136 -4.91 -4.62 11.36
CA VAL A 136 -6.25 -5.12 11.71
C VAL A 136 -6.22 -5.90 13.03
N LYS A 137 -5.21 -6.76 13.24
CA LYS A 137 -5.01 -7.48 14.51
C LYS A 137 -4.84 -6.51 15.69
N GLY A 138 -4.08 -5.43 15.53
CA GLY A 138 -3.91 -4.41 16.55
C GLY A 138 -5.22 -3.69 16.91
N ILE A 139 -6.06 -3.40 15.91
CA ILE A 139 -7.41 -2.85 16.14
C ILE A 139 -8.27 -3.87 16.90
N ILE A 140 -8.33 -5.12 16.45
CA ILE A 140 -9.09 -6.20 17.11
C ILE A 140 -8.65 -6.38 18.56
N GLN A 141 -7.35 -6.38 18.83
CA GLN A 141 -6.81 -6.50 20.17
C GLN A 141 -7.25 -5.32 21.06
N SER A 142 -7.16 -4.09 20.53
CA SER A 142 -7.64 -2.88 21.22
C SER A 142 -9.13 -2.97 21.54
N MET A 143 -9.93 -3.53 20.63
CA MET A 143 -11.36 -3.77 20.85
C MET A 143 -11.57 -4.77 21.98
N LYS A 144 -10.92 -5.95 21.95
CA LYS A 144 -11.06 -6.98 23.00
C LYS A 144 -10.74 -6.45 24.39
N ILE A 145 -9.66 -5.66 24.52
CA ILE A 145 -9.27 -5.05 25.79
C ILE A 145 -10.37 -4.11 26.31
N ARG A 146 -11.02 -3.37 25.40
CA ARG A 146 -12.06 -2.41 25.74
C ARG A 146 -13.43 -3.05 25.95
N GLU A 147 -13.69 -4.17 25.28
CA GLU A 147 -14.90 -4.99 25.44
C GLU A 147 -14.97 -5.58 26.84
N LYS A 148 -13.83 -6.02 27.42
CA LYS A 148 -13.74 -6.40 28.85
C LYS A 148 -14.19 -5.30 29.82
N LYS A 149 -14.24 -4.05 29.36
CA LYS A 149 -14.69 -2.88 30.13
C LYS A 149 -16.08 -2.39 29.70
N ASN A 150 -16.82 -3.12 28.85
CA ASN A 150 -18.10 -2.73 28.24
C ASN A 150 -18.06 -1.34 27.56
N LYS A 151 -16.92 -0.99 26.94
CA LYS A 151 -16.66 0.37 26.41
C LYS A 151 -16.50 0.42 24.87
N VAL A 152 -16.83 -0.66 24.16
CA VAL A 152 -16.81 -0.66 22.69
C VAL A 152 -18.14 -0.10 22.20
N THR A 153 -18.11 1.14 21.72
CA THR A 153 -19.29 1.81 21.13
C THR A 153 -18.99 2.24 19.69
N ILE A 154 -20.05 2.58 18.93
CA ILE A 154 -19.89 3.08 17.56
C ILE A 154 -19.09 4.39 17.58
N GLU A 155 -19.38 5.29 18.51
CA GLU A 155 -18.69 6.58 18.64
C GLU A 155 -17.20 6.40 18.93
N TRP A 156 -16.83 5.37 19.69
CA TRP A 156 -15.43 5.05 19.91
C TRP A 156 -14.74 4.50 18.65
N LEU A 157 -15.43 3.63 17.89
CA LEU A 157 -14.89 3.13 16.62
C LEU A 157 -14.71 4.26 15.60
N GLU A 158 -15.67 5.18 15.51
CA GLU A 158 -15.57 6.39 14.69
C GLU A 158 -14.41 7.29 15.14
N LYS A 159 -14.16 7.41 16.45
CA LYS A 159 -12.99 8.13 16.95
C LYS A 159 -11.69 7.50 16.46
N ILE A 160 -11.58 6.17 16.44
CA ILE A 160 -10.40 5.49 15.88
C ILE A 160 -10.33 5.68 14.37
N LEU A 161 -11.46 5.56 13.66
CA LEU A 161 -11.52 5.79 12.22
C LEU A 161 -10.98 7.18 11.87
N ARG A 162 -11.45 8.23 12.56
CA ARG A 162 -10.96 9.61 12.43
C ARG A 162 -9.45 9.74 12.67
N GLN A 163 -8.87 8.92 13.55
CA GLN A 163 -7.42 8.90 13.73
C GLN A 163 -6.72 8.36 12.48
N TYR A 164 -7.19 7.25 11.89
CA TYR A 164 -6.59 6.75 10.65
C TYR A 164 -6.89 7.65 9.43
N GLU A 165 -7.98 8.42 9.46
CA GLU A 165 -8.34 9.38 8.40
C GLU A 165 -7.48 10.66 8.44
N ASN A 166 -7.11 11.13 9.62
CA ASN A 166 -6.53 12.47 9.76
C ASN A 166 -5.13 12.49 10.38
N LYS A 167 -4.72 11.43 11.10
CA LYS A 167 -3.43 11.43 11.79
C LYS A 167 -2.31 11.30 10.77
N THR A 168 -1.52 12.35 10.72
CA THR A 168 -0.20 12.36 10.10
C THR A 168 0.88 12.12 11.15
N ILE A 169 2.05 11.71 10.69
CA ILE A 169 3.27 11.54 11.46
C ILE A 169 4.36 12.39 10.81
N PRO A 170 5.27 12.98 11.60
CA PRO A 170 6.39 13.72 11.04
C PRO A 170 7.29 12.76 10.26
N TYR A 171 7.55 13.11 9.01
CA TYR A 171 8.49 12.45 8.13
C TYR A 171 9.66 13.39 7.87
N SER A 172 10.87 12.95 8.22
CA SER A 172 12.09 13.73 7.98
C SER A 172 12.80 13.25 6.72
N TYR A 173 13.16 14.22 5.88
CA TYR A 173 13.92 14.03 4.65
C TYR A 173 15.14 14.93 4.68
N VAL A 174 16.31 14.37 4.36
CA VAL A 174 17.52 15.15 4.15
C VAL A 174 17.67 15.39 2.66
N SER A 175 17.68 16.66 2.27
CA SER A 175 17.86 17.05 0.88
C SER A 175 19.24 16.64 0.38
N PRO A 176 19.33 15.88 -0.73
CA PRO A 176 20.61 15.47 -1.29
C PRO A 176 21.33 16.62 -2.00
N LEU A 177 20.64 17.75 -2.26
CA LEU A 177 21.20 18.89 -2.97
C LEU A 177 22.03 19.80 -2.05
N ASP A 178 21.57 20.01 -0.82
CA ASP A 178 22.12 21.00 0.12
C ASP A 178 22.28 20.46 1.55
N GLY A 179 21.93 19.19 1.81
CA GLY A 179 22.02 18.57 3.13
C GLY A 179 20.95 19.05 4.13
N THR A 180 20.02 19.91 3.71
CA THR A 180 19.02 20.49 4.61
C THR A 180 18.01 19.42 5.05
N GLN A 181 17.83 19.25 6.36
CA GLN A 181 16.75 18.43 6.90
C GLN A 181 15.41 19.19 6.81
N LYS A 182 14.43 18.59 6.14
CA LYS A 182 13.06 19.07 6.07
C LYS A 182 12.13 18.06 6.72
N THR A 183 11.10 18.55 7.42
CA THR A 183 10.07 17.71 8.03
C THR A 183 8.73 18.01 7.39
N TYR A 184 8.00 16.94 7.05
CA TYR A 184 6.68 17.00 6.44
C TYR A 184 5.70 16.14 7.21
N GLU A 185 4.42 16.44 7.09
CA GLU A 185 3.35 15.61 7.63
C GLU A 185 3.02 14.50 6.62
N ALA A 186 3.23 13.25 7.02
CA ALA A 186 2.94 12.08 6.20
C ALA A 186 1.85 11.23 6.83
N TYR A 187 0.99 10.64 6.01
CA TYR A 187 0.01 9.69 6.52
C TYR A 187 0.65 8.38 6.97
N MET A 188 0.08 7.75 8.01
CA MET A 188 0.56 6.45 8.49
C MET A 188 0.47 5.37 7.42
N GLU A 189 1.52 4.56 7.30
CA GLU A 189 1.55 3.39 6.42
C GLU A 189 0.38 2.45 6.70
N PHE A 190 -0.11 1.78 5.67
CA PHE A 190 -1.21 0.81 5.74
C PHE A 190 -2.53 1.34 6.35
N ARG A 191 -2.73 2.66 6.45
CA ARG A 191 -4.00 3.24 6.94
C ARG A 191 -5.23 2.79 6.14
N GLY A 192 -5.07 2.51 4.84
CA GLY A 192 -6.18 2.10 3.97
C GLY A 192 -6.93 0.87 4.47
N ILE A 193 -6.21 -0.19 4.91
CA ILE A 193 -6.86 -1.40 5.44
C ILE A 193 -7.54 -1.14 6.80
N ALA A 194 -7.00 -0.23 7.62
CA ALA A 194 -7.62 0.16 8.87
C ALA A 194 -8.94 0.89 8.64
N ILE A 195 -8.95 1.89 7.75
CA ILE A 195 -10.13 2.66 7.35
C ILE A 195 -11.19 1.71 6.80
N TYR A 196 -10.81 0.82 5.89
CA TYR A 196 -11.71 -0.18 5.31
C TYR A 196 -12.33 -1.10 6.37
N TYR A 197 -11.50 -1.67 7.26
CA TYR A 197 -11.98 -2.56 8.32
C TYR A 197 -12.95 -1.86 9.28
N LEU A 198 -12.58 -0.67 9.78
CA LEU A 198 -13.38 0.11 10.73
C LEU A 198 -14.71 0.53 10.12
N THR A 199 -14.69 1.04 8.88
CA THR A 199 -15.90 1.43 8.15
C THR A 199 -16.86 0.25 8.00
N LYS A 200 -16.34 -0.92 7.58
CA LYS A 200 -17.14 -2.15 7.47
C LYS A 200 -17.71 -2.59 8.82
N LYS A 201 -16.91 -2.52 9.89
CA LYS A 201 -17.34 -2.91 11.24
C LYS A 201 -18.42 -1.99 11.79
N ILE A 202 -18.27 -0.67 11.63
CA ILE A 202 -19.25 0.34 12.05
C ILE A 202 -20.58 0.11 11.32
N ARG A 203 -20.54 -0.07 9.99
CA ARG A 203 -21.74 -0.39 9.18
C ARG A 203 -22.44 -1.65 9.67
N SER A 204 -21.69 -2.72 9.95
CA SER A 204 -22.24 -3.98 10.47
C SER A 204 -22.92 -3.81 11.83
N LEU A 205 -22.31 -3.07 12.76
CA LEU A 205 -22.89 -2.84 14.09
C LEU A 205 -24.12 -1.92 14.04
N SER A 206 -24.10 -0.93 13.14
CA SER A 206 -25.23 0.00 12.96
C SER A 206 -26.46 -0.74 12.45
N LYS A 207 -26.29 -1.69 11.52
CA LYS A 207 -27.39 -2.55 11.05
C LYS A 207 -27.98 -3.43 12.16
N GLN A 208 -27.13 -3.96 13.05
CA GLN A 208 -27.58 -4.79 14.19
C GLN A 208 -28.35 -4.01 15.26
N LYS A 209 -28.19 -2.68 15.35
CA LYS A 209 -28.99 -1.84 16.26
C LYS A 209 -30.40 -1.53 15.73
N LEU A 210 -30.61 -1.68 14.42
CA LEU A 210 -31.87 -1.37 13.74
C LEU A 210 -32.77 -2.61 13.54
N SER A 211 -32.22 -3.81 13.79
CA SER A 211 -32.93 -5.11 13.76
C SER A 211 -33.35 -5.53 15.15
#